data_AF-X1UM07-F1
#
_entry.id   AF-X1UM07-F1
#
_cell.length_a   1.000
_cell.length_b   1.000
_cell.length_c   1.000
_cell.angle_alpha   90.00
_cell.angle_beta   90.00
_cell.angle_gamma   90.00
#
_symmetry.space_group_name_H-M   'P 1'
#
loop_
_entity.id
_entity.type
_entity.pdbx_description
1 polymer ?
#
loop_
_entity_poly.entity_id
_entity_poly.type
_entity_poly.pdbx_seq_one_letter_code
_entity_poly.pdbx_strand_id
1 'polypeptide(L)' 'MWLASPSLALPAVIIADIWQWTPFMLILILAGLQSLPADPIEAAVVDGASYFQILTHVKLPLLKPVLGVAVILRS' A
#
# COMPACT_ATOMS: atom_id res chain seq x y z
N MET A 1 -7.08 -33.71 14.35
CA MET A 1 -6.98 -33.14 12.98
C MET A 1 -7.89 -31.93 12.89
N TRP A 2 -7.36 -30.73 13.13
CA TRP A 2 -8.10 -29.45 13.01
C TRP A 2 -8.15 -28.92 11.56
N LEU A 3 -7.63 -29.68 10.61
CA LEU A 3 -7.55 -29.34 9.18
C LEU A 3 -8.81 -29.73 8.37
N ALA A 4 -9.82 -30.35 9.01
CA ALA A 4 -10.93 -31.01 8.32
C ALA A 4 -12.28 -30.29 8.43
N SER A 5 -12.28 -28.99 8.76
CA SER A 5 -13.47 -28.14 8.65
C SER A 5 -13.31 -27.26 7.41
N PRO A 6 -13.93 -27.59 6.26
CA PRO A 6 -13.81 -26.81 5.02
C PRO A 6 -14.16 -25.32 5.18
N SER A 7 -14.99 -25.00 6.18
CA SER A 7 -15.39 -23.63 6.52
C SER A 7 -14.30 -22.78 7.16
N LEU A 8 -13.31 -23.38 7.85
CA LEU A 8 -12.21 -22.65 8.51
C LEU A 8 -10.88 -22.73 7.75
N ALA A 9 -10.73 -23.72 6.86
CA ALA A 9 -9.52 -23.87 6.07
C ALA A 9 -9.28 -22.68 5.12
N LEU A 10 -10.31 -22.25 4.39
CA LEU A 10 -10.20 -21.12 3.45
C LEU A 10 -9.85 -19.79 4.16
N PRO A 11 -10.57 -19.35 5.21
CA PRO A 11 -10.20 -18.14 5.94
C PRO A 11 -8.81 -18.21 6.57
N ALA A 12 -8.40 -19.37 7.12
CA ALA A 12 -7.10 -19.54 7.73
C ALA A 12 -5.96 -19.37 6.71
N VAL A 13 -6.11 -19.93 5.51
CA VAL A 13 -5.13 -19.77 4.43
C VAL A 13 -5.08 -18.31 3.95
N ILE A 14 -6.23 -17.65 3.77
CA ILE A 14 -6.29 -16.24 3.37
C ILE A 14 -5.58 -15.34 4.39
N ILE A 15 -5.83 -15.55 5.69
CA ILE A 15 -5.18 -14.76 6.75
C ILE A 15 -3.68 -15.02 6.78
N ALA A 16 -3.26 -16.29 6.68
CA ALA A 16 -1.85 -16.64 6.66
C ALA A 16 -1.12 -15.99 5.47
N ASP A 17 -1.75 -16.00 4.29
CA ASP A 17 -1.21 -15.34 3.09
C ASP A 17 -1.10 -13.81 3.29
N ILE A 18 -2.17 -13.15 3.73
CA ILE A 18 -2.15 -11.70 4.04
C ILE A 18 -1.04 -11.38 5.05
N TRP A 19 -0.93 -12.17 6.12
CA TRP A 19 0.07 -11.96 7.18
C TRP A 19 1.49 -12.11 6.66
N GLN A 20 1.75 -13.08 5.79
CA GLN A 20 3.07 -13.32 5.22
C GLN A 20 3.55 -12.12 4.37
N TRP A 21 2.66 -11.51 3.59
CA TRP A 21 3.02 -10.41 2.68
C TRP A 21 2.95 -9.02 3.32
N THR A 22 2.20 -8.86 4.42
CA THR A 22 1.99 -7.55 5.08
C THR A 22 3.29 -6.84 5.48
N PRO A 23 4.28 -7.48 6.15
CA PRO A 23 5.50 -6.79 6.58
C PRO A 23 6.31 -6.26 5.40
N PHE A 24 6.42 -7.05 4.33
CA PHE A 24 7.14 -6.67 3.12
C PHE A 24 6.46 -5.51 2.41
N MET A 25 5.15 -5.60 2.19
CA MET A 25 4.34 -4.55 1.58
C MET A 25 4.42 -3.24 2.37
N LEU A 26 4.37 -3.33 3.70
CA LEU A 26 4.47 -2.16 4.58
C LEU A 26 5.81 -1.45 4.38
N ILE A 27 6.93 -2.18 4.39
CA ILE A 27 8.27 -1.61 4.18
C ILE A 27 8.37 -0.95 2.81
N LEU A 28 7.87 -1.62 1.76
CA LEU A 28 7.92 -1.12 0.40
C LEU A 28 7.09 0.16 0.24
N ILE A 29 5.88 0.20 0.80
CA ILE A 29 5.02 1.40 0.78
C ILE A 29 5.66 2.53 1.60
N LEU A 30 6.24 2.24 2.77
CA LEU A 30 6.93 3.23 3.58
C LEU A 30 8.16 3.81 2.87
N ALA A 31 8.96 2.97 2.22
CA ALA A 31 10.07 3.42 1.39
C ALA A 31 9.59 4.30 0.23
N GLY A 32 8.48 3.90 -0.42
CA GLY A 32 7.83 4.72 -1.45
C GLY A 32 7.39 6.08 -0.94
N LEU A 33 6.74 6.12 0.22
CA LEU A 33 6.30 7.36 0.88
C LEU A 33 7.48 8.27 1.22
N GLN A 34 8.59 7.72 1.69
CA GLN A 34 9.81 8.48 2.01
C GLN A 34 10.52 9.00 0.75
N SER A 35 10.40 8.29 -0.38
CA SER A 35 11.01 8.68 -1.65
C SER A 35 10.24 9.78 -2.40
N LEU A 36 9.04 10.15 -1.93
CA LEU A 36 8.22 11.16 -2.59
C LEU A 36 8.91 12.54 -2.55
N PRO A 37 8.98 13.25 -3.69
CA PRO A 37 9.50 14.62 -3.71
C PRO A 37 8.57 15.55 -2.91
N ALA A 38 9.16 16.44 -2.11
CA ALA A 38 8.43 17.41 -1.30
C ALA A 38 7.80 18.53 -2.14
N ASP A 39 8.49 18.97 -3.21
CA ASP A 39 8.11 20.08 -4.07
C ASP A 39 6.63 20.03 -4.55
N PRO A 40 6.10 18.92 -5.12
CA PRO A 40 4.70 18.88 -5.54
C PRO A 40 3.70 18.90 -4.37
N ILE A 41 4.11 18.44 -3.19
CA ILE A 41 3.26 18.48 -1.98
C ILE A 41 3.20 19.91 -1.46
N GLU A 42 4.35 20.58 -1.36
CA GLU A 42 4.45 21.98 -0.93
C GLU A 42 3.72 22.91 -1.90
N ALA A 43 3.88 22.71 -3.21
CA ALA A 43 3.14 23.46 -4.24
C ALA A 43 1.62 23.30 -4.06
N ALA A 44 1.14 22.07 -3.86
CA ALA A 44 -0.29 21.84 -3.63
C ALA A 44 -0.81 22.51 -2.34
N VAL A 45 0.02 22.62 -1.30
CA VAL A 45 -0.32 23.35 -0.07
C VAL A 45 -0.39 24.85 -0.33
N VAL A 46 0.56 25.42 -1.09
CA VAL A 46 0.55 26.83 -1.49
C VAL A 46 -0.66 27.16 -2.36
N ASP A 47 -1.07 26.24 -3.23
CA ASP A 47 -2.27 26.36 -4.07
C ASP A 47 -3.58 26.21 -3.26
N GLY A 48 -3.51 25.98 -1.95
CA GLY A 48 -4.66 25.85 -1.06
C GLY A 48 -5.41 24.51 -1.18
N ALA A 49 -4.75 23.46 -1.68
CA ALA A 49 -5.37 22.14 -1.78
C ALA A 49 -5.64 21.55 -0.38
N SER A 50 -6.83 20.97 -0.23
CA SER A 50 -7.21 20.25 0.99
C SER A 50 -6.40 18.95 1.15
N TYR A 51 -6.29 18.46 2.39
CA TYR A 51 -5.57 17.21 2.69
C TYR A 51 -6.01 16.02 1.83
N PHE A 52 -7.32 15.89 1.57
CA PHE A 52 -7.84 14.79 0.75
C PHE A 52 -7.45 14.93 -0.72
N GLN A 53 -7.40 16.16 -1.25
CA GLN A 53 -6.91 16.43 -2.61
C GLN A 53 -5.41 16.12 -2.71
N ILE A 54 -4.59 16.54 -1.73
CA ILE A 54 -3.17 16.23 -1.70
C ILE A 54 -2.94 14.72 -1.63
N LEU A 55 -3.70 14.00 -0.79
CA LEU A 55 -3.59 12.55 -0.68
C LEU A 55 -3.92 11.85 -2.00
N THR A 56 -5.03 12.21 -2.62
CA THR A 56 -5.57 11.48 -3.78
C THR A 56 -5.03 11.92 -5.13
N HIS A 57 -4.67 13.19 -5.28
CA HIS A 57 -4.23 13.79 -6.55
C HIS A 57 -2.73 14.05 -6.61
N VAL A 58 -2.03 14.05 -5.46
CA VAL A 58 -0.56 14.23 -5.41
C VAL A 58 0.12 12.97 -4.91
N LYS A 59 -0.12 12.56 -3.65
CA LYS A 59 0.58 11.43 -3.04
C LYS A 59 0.26 10.09 -3.69
N LEU A 60 -1.02 9.75 -3.89
CA LEU A 60 -1.41 8.47 -4.50
C LEU A 60 -0.86 8.29 -5.93
N PRO A 61 -0.96 9.27 -6.85
CA PRO A 61 -0.37 9.16 -8.18
C PRO A 61 1.14 8.97 -8.17
N LEU A 62 1.85 9.69 -7.29
CA LEU A 62 3.30 9.54 -7.14
C LEU A 62 3.71 8.19 -6.53
N LEU A 63 2.85 7.58 -5.71
CA LEU A 63 3.06 6.22 -5.17
C LEU A 63 2.70 5.10 -6.14
N LYS A 64 1.96 5.36 -7.23
CA LYS A 64 1.55 4.33 -8.20
C LYS A 64 2.70 3.45 -8.71
N PRO A 65 3.89 3.97 -9.07
CA PRO A 65 5.00 3.13 -9.51
C PRO A 65 5.45 2.14 -8.43
N VAL A 66 5.53 2.61 -7.19
CA VAL A 66 5.91 1.79 -6.03
C VAL A 66 4.86 0.70 -5.78
N LEU A 67 3.58 1.06 -5.80
CA LEU A 67 2.48 0.10 -5.70
C LEU A 67 2.49 -0.90 -6.86
N GLY A 68 2.84 -0.47 -8.07
CA GLY A 68 2.98 -1.34 -9.24
C GLY A 68 4.06 -2.40 -9.05
N VAL A 69 5.25 -2.00 -8.58
CA VAL A 69 6.33 -2.93 -8.21
C VAL A 69 5.86 -3.90 -7.11
N ALA A 70 5.16 -3.39 -6.10
CA ALA A 70 4.60 -4.20 -5.02
C ALA A 70 3.65 -5.30 -5.55
N VAL A 71 2.77 -4.93 -6.48
CA VAL A 71 1.80 -5.85 -7.10
C VAL A 71 2.49 -6.90 -7.97
N ILE A 72 3.54 -6.53 -8.71
CA ILE A 72 4.33 -7.46 -9.53
C ILE A 72 5.09 -8.46 -8.65
N LEU A 73 5.59 -8.03 -7.49
CA LEU A 73 6.34 -8.93 -6.59
C LEU A 73 5.46 -9.98 -5.89
N ARG A 74 4.15 -9.74 -5.79
CA ARG A 74 3.19 -10.72 -5.24
C ARG A 74 2.50 -11.59 -6.30
N SER A 75 2.71 -11.31 -7.59
CA SER A 75 2.03 -12.01 -8.71
C SER A 75 2.76 -13.25 -9.16
#